data_AF-A0A7J6U916-F1
#
_entry.id   AF-A0A7J6U916-F1
#
_cell.length_a   1.000
_cell.length_b   1.000
_cell.length_c   1.000
_cell.angle_alpha   90.00
_cell.angle_beta   90.00
_cell.angle_gamma   90.00
#
_symmetry.space_group_name_H-M   'P 1'
#
loop_
_entity.id
_entity.type
_entity.pdbx_description
1 polymer ?
#
loop_
_entity_poly.entity_id
_entity_poly.type
_entity_poly.pdbx_seq_one_letter_code
_entity_poly.pdbx_strand_id
1 'polypeptide(L)'
;FTEFQWCVGVFDEAHRLKSIGSRMREACSQVPCLSRFLLTGTPIQNNVGEMWSLLNLANDQKWPDDGRESFLETYGNMSGETALELRRELSSCIIQRKKADVLAHLIPAKREVIINVEMTAAQREIYKAVYSKTIQSLMSSDGEKKGGPSLINLAMELRKCCNHPFLITGVEEQLTSRLKGDQDAINQLLVSASGKMVFLEKLINKLLAEGEKVLVFSQFTMQLDIIDDYLRARGVRFERLDGNVSAGDRQEAVDRFNRSSPSPSSSPSPSSDSVSPSPEDDVDDTAGDDFASMVFLLSTKAGGVGLNLCAASVAVIFDSDWNPQNDLQAMARCHRIGQVKNVQVYRLLTRNTYEERMFAVASHKLGLEKAVMSGLGEGGGPKKNGGNPLTTQEMDRLLKEGAYAVAEDNAEEEKKFCAEDFDEIIRNRATTIDTEGAASQSSSWGGVSKATFGTSEG
;
A
#
# COMPACT_ATOMS: atom_id res chain seq x y z
N PHE A 1 22.59 3.77 -25.80
CA PHE A 1 23.02 2.56 -25.04
C PHE A 1 23.38 1.39 -25.94
N THR A 2 22.73 1.23 -27.11
CA THR A 2 22.97 0.13 -28.07
C THR A 2 24.29 0.22 -28.84
N GLU A 3 24.91 1.40 -28.87
CA GLU A 3 26.22 1.64 -29.51
C GLU A 3 27.40 1.06 -28.72
N PHE A 4 27.17 0.68 -27.46
CA PHE A 4 28.21 0.15 -26.57
C PHE A 4 27.95 -1.32 -26.28
N GLN A 5 28.98 -2.15 -26.32
CA GLN A 5 28.92 -3.53 -25.86
C GLN A 5 29.15 -3.58 -24.34
N TRP A 6 28.08 -3.70 -23.57
CA TRP A 6 28.16 -3.72 -22.11
C TRP A 6 28.66 -5.07 -21.61
N CYS A 7 29.58 -5.07 -20.65
CA CYS A 7 29.96 -6.32 -19.98
C CYS A 7 28.85 -6.82 -19.06
N VAL A 8 28.21 -5.91 -18.31
CA VAL A 8 27.18 -6.24 -17.33
C VAL A 8 26.04 -5.24 -17.40
N GLY A 9 24.80 -5.72 -17.49
CA GLY A 9 23.59 -4.94 -17.28
C GLY A 9 22.94 -5.28 -15.95
N VAL A 10 22.75 -4.29 -15.08
CA VAL A 10 22.04 -4.45 -13.81
C VAL A 10 20.71 -3.72 -13.89
N PHE A 11 19.62 -4.48 -13.83
CA PHE A 11 18.26 -3.97 -13.93
C PHE A 11 17.61 -4.01 -12.56
N ASP A 12 17.60 -2.86 -11.88
CA ASP A 12 16.92 -2.72 -10.59
C ASP A 12 15.39 -2.59 -10.77
N GLU A 13 14.65 -3.04 -9.77
CA GLU A 13 13.19 -3.14 -9.80
C GLU A 13 12.64 -3.85 -11.04
N ALA A 14 13.24 -4.99 -11.37
CA ALA A 14 12.96 -5.79 -12.56
C ALA A 14 11.48 -6.24 -12.69
N HIS A 15 10.68 -6.14 -11.63
CA HIS A 15 9.23 -6.32 -11.70
C HIS A 15 8.57 -5.40 -12.75
N ARG A 16 9.18 -4.25 -13.10
CA ARG A 16 8.71 -3.37 -14.18
C ARG A 16 8.88 -3.94 -15.59
N LEU A 17 9.72 -4.95 -15.76
CA LEU A 17 10.09 -5.57 -17.04
C LEU A 17 9.32 -6.86 -17.32
N LYS A 18 8.35 -7.21 -16.46
CA LYS A 18 7.60 -8.47 -16.53
C LYS A 18 6.68 -8.59 -17.74
N SER A 19 6.18 -7.48 -18.27
CA SER A 19 5.28 -7.49 -19.43
C SER A 19 6.06 -7.52 -20.74
N ILE A 20 5.85 -8.58 -21.52
CA ILE A 20 6.55 -8.84 -22.79
C ILE A 20 6.36 -7.69 -23.79
N GLY A 21 5.15 -7.14 -23.88
CA GLY A 21 4.81 -6.04 -24.79
C GLY A 21 5.12 -4.64 -24.25
N SER A 22 5.79 -4.53 -23.09
CA SER A 22 6.18 -3.22 -22.57
C SER A 22 7.33 -2.64 -23.38
N ARG A 23 7.17 -1.38 -23.84
CA ARG A 23 8.25 -0.62 -24.50
C ARG A 23 9.53 -0.58 -23.67
N MET A 24 9.41 -0.56 -22.34
CA MET A 24 10.56 -0.57 -21.43
C MET A 24 11.35 -1.88 -21.54
N ARG A 25 10.65 -3.02 -21.58
CA ARG A 25 11.29 -4.33 -21.71
C ARG A 25 11.94 -4.48 -23.06
N GLU A 26 11.25 -4.09 -24.13
CA GLU A 26 11.78 -4.12 -25.50
C GLU A 26 13.04 -3.25 -25.64
N ALA A 27 13.05 -2.05 -25.06
CA ALA A 27 14.25 -1.22 -25.03
C ALA A 27 15.39 -1.88 -24.24
N CYS A 28 15.10 -2.53 -23.10
CA CYS A 28 16.11 -3.21 -22.28
C CYS A 28 16.68 -4.47 -22.94
N SER A 29 15.87 -5.25 -23.67
CA SER A 29 16.33 -6.46 -24.35
C SER A 29 17.27 -6.15 -25.52
N GLN A 30 17.09 -4.99 -26.17
CA GLN A 30 17.96 -4.51 -27.24
C GLN A 30 19.32 -4.03 -26.74
N VAL A 31 19.52 -3.82 -25.44
CA VAL A 31 20.84 -3.44 -24.90
C VAL A 31 21.78 -4.65 -24.95
N PRO A 32 22.90 -4.57 -25.70
CA PRO A 32 23.83 -5.68 -25.80
C PRO A 32 24.66 -5.78 -24.52
N CYS A 33 24.46 -6.88 -23.78
CA CYS A 33 25.13 -7.17 -22.52
C CYS A 33 25.72 -8.58 -22.54
N LEU A 34 26.97 -8.78 -22.09
CA LEU A 34 27.54 -10.12 -21.90
C LEU A 34 26.86 -10.87 -20.73
N SER A 35 26.41 -10.15 -19.70
CA SER A 35 25.69 -10.71 -18.57
C SER A 35 24.61 -9.74 -18.08
N ARG A 36 23.46 -10.28 -17.66
CA ARG A 36 22.32 -9.49 -17.17
C ARG A 36 21.92 -9.94 -15.77
N PHE A 37 21.83 -9.00 -14.84
CA PHE A 37 21.35 -9.23 -13.48
C PHE A 37 20.04 -8.47 -13.26
N LEU A 38 19.03 -9.19 -12.79
CA LEU A 38 17.72 -8.63 -12.49
C LEU A 38 17.56 -8.59 -10.96
N LEU A 39 17.38 -7.40 -10.41
CA LEU A 39 17.14 -7.21 -8.98
C LEU A 39 15.65 -6.94 -8.78
N THR A 40 15.01 -7.74 -7.94
CA THR A 40 13.59 -7.56 -7.60
C THR A 40 13.31 -8.06 -6.19
N GLY A 41 12.56 -7.28 -5.41
CA GLY A 41 12.09 -7.70 -4.09
C GLY A 41 10.98 -8.77 -4.12
N THR A 42 10.40 -8.99 -5.29
CA THR A 42 9.22 -9.82 -5.52
C THR A 42 9.41 -10.62 -6.81
N PRO A 43 10.16 -11.74 -6.76
CA PRO A 43 10.57 -12.48 -7.96
C PRO A 43 9.41 -13.13 -8.72
N ILE A 44 8.27 -13.36 -8.06
CA ILE A 44 7.11 -14.01 -8.63
C ILE A 44 5.88 -13.20 -8.21
N GLN A 45 5.16 -12.61 -9.17
CA GLN A 45 4.04 -11.71 -8.90
C GLN A 45 2.78 -12.09 -9.69
N ASN A 46 2.40 -13.38 -9.73
CA ASN A 46 1.06 -13.87 -10.14
C ASN A 46 0.92 -14.57 -11.51
N ASN A 47 1.95 -14.67 -12.38
CA ASN A 47 1.85 -15.49 -13.61
C ASN A 47 3.19 -16.14 -14.02
N VAL A 48 3.15 -17.43 -14.36
CA VAL A 48 4.28 -18.19 -14.93
C VAL A 48 4.80 -17.54 -16.22
N GLY A 49 3.94 -16.88 -17.00
CA GLY A 49 4.34 -16.10 -18.17
C GLY A 49 5.13 -14.83 -17.84
N GLU A 50 4.83 -14.15 -16.72
CA GLU A 50 5.62 -13.01 -16.26
C GLU A 50 7.00 -13.47 -15.77
N MET A 51 7.07 -14.63 -15.13
CA MET A 51 8.33 -15.25 -14.72
C MET A 51 9.19 -15.59 -15.95
N TRP A 52 8.61 -16.28 -16.93
CA TRP A 52 9.29 -16.59 -18.18
C TRP A 52 9.82 -15.32 -18.86
N SER A 53 9.01 -14.25 -18.87
CA SER A 53 9.40 -12.96 -19.45
C SER A 53 10.68 -12.38 -18.83
N LEU A 54 10.86 -12.51 -17.52
CA LEU A 54 12.05 -12.08 -16.80
C LEU A 54 13.23 -13.04 -17.02
N LEU A 55 12.98 -14.35 -17.07
CA LEU A 55 14.01 -15.37 -17.32
C LEU A 55 14.60 -15.25 -18.74
N ASN A 56 13.74 -15.04 -19.73
CA ASN A 56 14.12 -14.75 -21.11
C ASN A 56 14.94 -13.46 -21.21
N LEU A 57 14.57 -12.40 -20.47
CA LEU A 57 15.39 -11.19 -20.44
C LEU A 57 16.75 -11.44 -19.78
N ALA A 58 16.81 -12.26 -18.73
CA ALA A 58 18.06 -12.59 -18.04
C ALA A 58 19.00 -13.44 -18.90
N ASN A 59 18.46 -14.42 -19.62
CA ASN A 59 19.21 -15.34 -20.47
C ASN A 59 18.33 -15.89 -21.60
N ASP A 60 18.39 -15.22 -22.75
CA ASP A 60 17.67 -15.58 -23.98
C ASP A 60 18.19 -16.88 -24.62
N GLN A 61 19.44 -17.29 -24.34
CA GLN A 61 19.98 -18.57 -24.83
C GLN A 61 19.38 -19.77 -24.09
N LYS A 62 19.20 -19.67 -22.77
CA LYS A 62 18.59 -20.73 -21.96
C LYS A 62 17.05 -20.71 -22.08
N TRP A 63 16.47 -19.53 -22.25
CA TRP A 63 15.02 -19.32 -22.34
C TRP A 63 14.67 -18.53 -23.62
N PRO A 64 14.74 -19.16 -24.80
CA PRO A 64 14.54 -18.50 -26.09
C PRO A 64 13.06 -18.19 -26.35
N ASP A 65 12.80 -17.20 -27.22
CA ASP A 65 11.46 -16.64 -27.44
C ASP A 65 10.41 -17.66 -27.91
N ASP A 66 10.84 -18.66 -28.68
CA ASP A 66 10.02 -19.78 -29.16
C ASP A 66 9.68 -20.80 -28.06
N GLY A 67 10.47 -20.85 -26.98
CA GLY A 67 10.26 -21.74 -25.83
C GLY A 67 9.10 -21.32 -24.91
N ARG A 68 8.50 -20.15 -25.12
CA ARG A 68 7.44 -19.61 -24.25
C ARG A 68 6.21 -20.52 -24.16
N GLU A 69 5.74 -21.00 -25.29
CA GLU A 69 4.50 -21.79 -25.36
C GLU A 69 4.68 -23.14 -24.65
N SER A 70 5.78 -23.83 -24.94
CA SER A 70 6.16 -25.07 -24.24
C SER A 70 6.36 -24.86 -22.74
N PHE A 71 6.95 -23.75 -22.32
CA PHE A 71 7.09 -23.41 -20.90
C PHE A 71 5.74 -23.20 -20.21
N LEU A 72 4.79 -22.54 -20.89
CA LEU A 72 3.44 -22.32 -20.37
C LEU A 72 2.60 -23.60 -20.36
N GLU A 73 2.77 -24.49 -21.33
CA GLU A 73 2.12 -25.81 -21.32
C GLU A 73 2.62 -26.67 -20.16
N THR A 74 3.94 -26.68 -19.95
CA THR A 74 4.60 -27.50 -18.92
C THR A 74 4.33 -26.96 -17.51
N TYR A 75 4.47 -25.65 -17.31
CA TYR A 75 4.47 -25.04 -15.98
C TYR A 75 3.24 -24.17 -15.69
N GLY A 76 2.44 -23.79 -16.69
CA GLY A 76 1.33 -22.85 -16.54
C GLY A 76 0.30 -23.30 -15.50
N ASN A 77 0.00 -24.60 -15.45
CA ASN A 77 -0.96 -25.16 -14.50
C ASN A 77 -0.38 -25.48 -13.11
N MET A 78 0.92 -25.23 -12.82
CA MET A 78 1.70 -25.72 -11.64
C MET A 78 0.98 -26.79 -10.81
N SER A 79 1.22 -28.04 -11.15
CA SER A 79 1.07 -29.15 -10.20
C SER A 79 2.20 -29.12 -9.17
N GLY A 80 2.05 -29.80 -8.03
CA GLY A 80 3.10 -29.84 -7.01
C GLY A 80 4.44 -30.38 -7.53
N GLU A 81 4.41 -31.34 -8.47
CA GLU A 81 5.60 -31.93 -9.09
C GLU A 81 6.29 -30.98 -10.07
N THR A 82 5.54 -30.38 -11.00
CA THR A 82 6.07 -29.41 -11.98
C THR A 82 6.63 -28.15 -11.30
N ALA A 83 6.05 -27.73 -10.16
CA ALA A 83 6.57 -26.62 -9.36
C ALA A 83 7.95 -26.93 -8.73
N LEU A 84 8.16 -28.16 -8.26
CA LEU A 84 9.45 -28.59 -7.70
C LEU A 84 10.53 -28.67 -8.76
N GLU A 85 10.19 -29.21 -9.94
CA GLU A 85 11.10 -29.29 -11.07
C GLU A 85 11.56 -27.91 -11.52
N LEU A 86 10.61 -26.97 -11.73
CA LEU A 86 10.92 -25.59 -12.06
C LEU A 86 11.80 -24.94 -11.00
N ARG A 87 11.50 -25.14 -9.71
CA ARG A 87 12.33 -24.59 -8.62
C ARG A 87 13.75 -25.14 -8.65
N ARG A 88 13.94 -26.42 -8.96
CA ARG A 88 15.27 -27.03 -9.08
C ARG A 88 16.05 -26.37 -10.21
N GLU A 89 15.43 -26.15 -11.35
CA GLU A 89 16.06 -25.44 -12.47
C GLU A 89 16.41 -23.99 -12.14
N LEU A 90 15.50 -23.30 -11.46
CA LEU A 90 15.65 -21.90 -11.06
C LEU A 90 16.64 -21.70 -9.91
N SER A 91 16.91 -22.72 -9.09
CA SER A 91 17.83 -22.63 -7.95
C SER A 91 19.26 -22.23 -8.36
N SER A 92 19.65 -22.54 -9.60
CA SER A 92 20.94 -22.15 -10.18
C SER A 92 20.99 -20.70 -10.67
N CYS A 93 19.82 -20.06 -10.87
CA CYS A 93 19.70 -18.75 -11.49
C CYS A 93 19.13 -17.68 -10.55
N ILE A 94 18.38 -18.07 -9.51
CA ILE A 94 17.70 -17.16 -8.59
C ILE A 94 18.30 -17.30 -7.19
N ILE A 95 18.82 -16.19 -6.67
CA ILE A 95 19.23 -16.08 -5.27
C ILE A 95 18.14 -15.31 -4.53
N GLN A 96 17.43 -15.99 -3.62
CA GLN A 96 16.42 -15.39 -2.77
C GLN A 96 16.73 -15.68 -1.30
N ARG A 97 16.70 -14.64 -0.46
CA ARG A 97 16.87 -14.74 0.99
C ARG A 97 15.70 -14.02 1.67
N LYS A 98 15.10 -14.62 2.69
CA LYS A 98 14.04 -13.95 3.45
C LYS A 98 14.65 -13.07 4.53
N LYS A 99 13.96 -11.97 4.87
CA LYS A 99 14.36 -11.10 6.00
C LYS A 99 14.43 -11.89 7.31
N ALA A 100 13.48 -12.79 7.55
CA ALA A 100 13.50 -13.66 8.74
C ALA A 100 14.75 -14.55 8.79
N ASP A 101 15.18 -15.10 7.66
CA ASP A 101 16.30 -16.06 7.61
C ASP A 101 17.67 -15.39 7.82
N VAL A 102 17.81 -14.11 7.47
CA VAL A 102 19.11 -13.41 7.44
C VAL A 102 19.21 -12.28 8.46
N LEU A 103 18.09 -11.62 8.73
CA LEU A 103 18.03 -10.35 9.48
C LEU A 103 17.18 -10.46 10.74
N ALA A 104 16.82 -11.68 11.14
CA ALA A 104 16.10 -12.02 12.36
C ALA A 104 16.58 -11.24 13.60
N HIS A 105 17.90 -11.09 13.74
CA HIS A 105 18.53 -10.40 14.87
C HIS A 105 18.83 -8.91 14.63
N LEU A 106 18.63 -8.41 13.40
CA LEU A 106 19.07 -7.07 12.98
C LEU A 106 17.90 -6.10 12.72
N ILE A 107 16.67 -6.60 12.59
CA ILE A 107 15.49 -5.77 12.37
C ILE A 107 14.49 -6.03 13.50
N PRO A 108 13.99 -4.97 14.17
CA PRO A 108 12.95 -5.08 15.19
C PRO A 108 11.67 -5.74 14.68
N ALA A 109 10.83 -6.16 15.62
CA ALA A 109 9.56 -6.82 15.31
C ALA A 109 8.63 -5.88 14.54
N LYS A 110 7.79 -6.46 13.67
CA LYS A 110 6.74 -5.77 12.94
C LYS A 110 5.38 -6.33 13.37
N ARG A 111 4.46 -5.45 13.74
CA ARG A 111 3.07 -5.79 13.99
C ARG A 111 2.18 -5.11 12.96
N GLU A 112 1.34 -5.88 12.29
CA GLU A 112 0.31 -5.34 11.39
C GLU A 112 -1.05 -5.45 12.08
N VAL A 113 -1.80 -4.35 12.08
CA VAL A 113 -3.10 -4.25 12.74
C VAL A 113 -4.11 -3.75 11.72
N ILE A 114 -5.09 -4.58 11.42
CA ILE A 114 -6.20 -4.25 10.53
C ILE A 114 -7.26 -3.54 11.36
N ILE A 115 -7.61 -2.32 10.98
CA ILE A 115 -8.64 -1.50 11.62
C ILE A 115 -9.90 -1.52 10.77
N ASN A 116 -10.95 -2.08 11.35
CA ASN A 116 -12.28 -2.11 10.76
C ASN A 116 -13.00 -0.78 11.03
N VAL A 117 -13.05 0.06 10.01
CA VAL A 117 -13.61 1.41 10.05
C VAL A 117 -15.08 1.39 9.60
N GLU A 118 -15.94 2.10 10.33
CA GLU A 118 -17.34 2.29 9.94
C GLU A 118 -17.49 3.40 8.91
N MET A 119 -18.43 3.23 7.97
CA MET A 119 -18.82 4.31 7.06
C MET A 119 -19.61 5.38 7.83
N THR A 120 -19.43 6.64 7.48
CA THR A 120 -20.28 7.74 7.96
C THR A 120 -21.63 7.77 7.25
N ALA A 121 -22.59 8.51 7.79
CA ALA A 121 -23.89 8.70 7.15
C ALA A 121 -23.75 9.28 5.72
N ALA A 122 -22.87 10.26 5.55
CA ALA A 122 -22.57 10.85 4.24
C ALA A 122 -21.99 9.80 3.26
N GLN A 123 -21.03 9.00 3.72
CA GLN A 123 -20.47 7.91 2.90
C GLN A 123 -21.54 6.90 2.51
N ARG A 124 -22.43 6.48 3.43
CA ARG A 124 -23.47 5.48 3.12
C ARG A 124 -24.47 6.02 2.09
N GLU A 125 -24.89 7.27 2.22
CA GLU A 125 -25.80 7.91 1.26
C GLU A 125 -25.19 7.97 -0.14
N ILE A 126 -23.94 8.44 -0.24
CA ILE A 126 -23.22 8.57 -1.51
C ILE A 126 -22.93 7.19 -2.12
N TYR A 127 -22.53 6.22 -1.31
CA TYR A 127 -22.26 4.85 -1.77
C TYR A 127 -23.52 4.24 -2.40
N LYS A 128 -24.69 4.38 -1.74
CA LYS A 128 -25.98 3.93 -2.29
C LYS A 128 -26.32 4.67 -3.58
N ALA A 129 -26.12 5.99 -3.64
CA ALA A 129 -26.39 6.80 -4.83
C ALA A 129 -25.51 6.41 -6.02
N VAL A 130 -24.20 6.25 -5.81
CA VAL A 130 -23.22 5.82 -6.84
C VAL A 130 -23.55 4.43 -7.36
N TYR A 131 -23.85 3.49 -6.46
CA TYR A 131 -24.22 2.12 -6.83
C TYR A 131 -25.51 2.10 -7.67
N SER A 132 -26.59 2.70 -7.17
CA SER A 132 -27.89 2.70 -7.87
C SER A 132 -27.83 3.40 -9.23
N LYS A 133 -27.18 4.57 -9.33
CA LYS A 133 -27.04 5.32 -10.58
C LYS A 133 -26.28 4.53 -11.64
N THR A 134 -25.20 3.86 -11.24
CA THR A 134 -24.34 3.11 -12.17
C THR A 134 -25.01 1.81 -12.61
N ILE A 135 -25.66 1.09 -11.69
CA ILE A 135 -26.43 -0.12 -12.03
C ILE A 135 -27.63 0.23 -12.93
N GLN A 136 -28.35 1.31 -12.67
CA GLN A 136 -29.42 1.77 -13.57
C GLN A 136 -28.91 2.10 -14.97
N SER A 137 -27.75 2.77 -15.07
CA SER A 137 -27.09 3.05 -16.35
C SER A 137 -26.61 1.78 -17.05
N LEU A 138 -26.20 0.75 -16.31
CA LEU A 138 -25.80 -0.56 -16.83
C LEU A 138 -26.98 -1.39 -17.32
N MET A 139 -28.11 -1.35 -16.61
CA MET A 139 -29.33 -2.08 -16.96
C MET A 139 -30.11 -1.42 -18.09
N SER A 140 -29.97 -0.10 -18.26
CA SER A 140 -30.63 0.64 -19.35
C SER A 140 -29.87 0.53 -20.68
N SER A 141 -28.67 -0.06 -20.69
CA SER A 141 -27.90 -0.36 -21.89
C SER A 141 -28.19 -1.76 -22.45
N ASP A 142 -29.47 -2.06 -22.68
CA ASP A 142 -29.87 -3.18 -23.55
C ASP A 142 -29.76 -2.71 -25.01
N GLY A 143 -28.67 -3.08 -25.68
CA GLY A 143 -28.49 -2.91 -27.13
C GLY A 143 -27.33 -2.00 -27.56
N GLU A 144 -26.26 -2.63 -28.06
CA GLU A 144 -25.38 -2.11 -29.11
C GLU A 144 -24.66 -0.75 -28.93
N LYS A 145 -24.23 -0.38 -27.72
CA LYS A 145 -23.16 0.63 -27.58
C LYS A 145 -22.01 0.16 -26.69
N LYS A 146 -20.87 -0.12 -27.33
CA LYS A 146 -19.54 -0.24 -26.69
C LYS A 146 -19.16 1.09 -26.02
N GLY A 147 -19.67 1.33 -24.82
CA GLY A 147 -19.40 2.57 -24.07
C GLY A 147 -20.11 2.73 -22.72
N GLY A 148 -20.83 1.72 -22.23
CA GLY A 148 -21.44 1.76 -20.89
C GLY A 148 -20.39 1.72 -19.76
N PRO A 149 -20.69 2.27 -18.57
CA PRO A 149 -19.76 2.28 -17.44
C PRO A 149 -19.47 0.83 -16.99
N SER A 150 -18.21 0.39 -17.08
CA SER A 150 -17.81 -0.95 -16.65
C SER A 150 -18.00 -1.15 -15.14
N LEU A 151 -18.24 -2.39 -14.69
CA LEU A 151 -18.19 -2.76 -13.27
C LEU A 151 -16.87 -2.36 -12.61
N ILE A 152 -15.79 -2.29 -13.39
CA ILE A 152 -14.48 -1.78 -12.95
C ILE A 152 -14.58 -0.30 -12.55
N ASN A 153 -15.30 0.52 -13.32
CA ASN A 153 -15.50 1.93 -12.99
C ASN A 153 -16.36 2.08 -11.74
N LEU A 154 -17.41 1.26 -11.59
CA LEU A 154 -18.21 1.24 -10.37
C LEU A 154 -17.34 0.87 -9.16
N ALA A 155 -16.55 -0.19 -9.24
CA ALA A 155 -15.64 -0.58 -8.17
C ALA A 155 -14.66 0.55 -7.80
N MET A 156 -14.16 1.29 -8.80
CA MET A 156 -13.29 2.45 -8.56
C MET A 156 -14.00 3.62 -7.88
N GLU A 157 -15.25 3.93 -8.24
CA GLU A 157 -16.02 4.99 -7.57
C GLU A 157 -16.43 4.58 -6.14
N LEU A 158 -16.83 3.33 -5.93
CA LEU A 158 -17.09 2.83 -4.57
C LEU A 158 -15.81 2.85 -3.72
N ARG A 159 -14.63 2.59 -4.32
CA ARG A 159 -13.34 2.73 -3.65
C ARG A 159 -13.08 4.13 -3.15
N LYS A 160 -13.30 5.12 -4.02
CA LYS A 160 -13.19 6.53 -3.68
C LYS A 160 -14.11 6.87 -2.51
N CYS A 161 -15.37 6.42 -2.56
CA CYS A 161 -16.33 6.64 -1.47
C CYS A 161 -15.88 6.01 -0.14
N CYS A 162 -15.34 4.79 -0.15
CA CYS A 162 -14.79 4.14 1.05
C CYS A 162 -13.63 4.92 1.68
N ASN A 163 -12.83 5.62 0.86
CA ASN A 163 -11.73 6.46 1.32
C ASN A 163 -12.23 7.81 1.83
N HIS A 164 -12.90 8.57 0.96
CA HIS A 164 -13.48 9.86 1.31
C HIS A 164 -14.58 10.29 0.31
N PRO A 165 -15.73 10.80 0.77
CA PRO A 165 -16.79 11.34 -0.09
C PRO A 165 -16.34 12.35 -1.13
N PHE A 166 -15.43 13.26 -0.77
CA PHE A 166 -14.95 14.34 -1.65
C PHE A 166 -14.14 13.86 -2.85
N LEU A 167 -13.70 12.59 -2.87
CA LEU A 167 -13.08 12.01 -4.07
C LEU A 167 -14.08 11.80 -5.21
N ILE A 168 -15.38 11.83 -4.91
CA ILE A 168 -16.45 11.75 -5.91
C ILE A 168 -16.75 13.15 -6.42
N THR A 169 -16.68 13.33 -7.74
CA THR A 169 -16.91 14.62 -8.39
C THR A 169 -18.28 15.20 -8.02
N GLY A 170 -18.32 16.46 -7.60
CA GLY A 170 -19.55 17.18 -7.26
C GLY A 170 -20.00 17.03 -5.80
N VAL A 171 -19.45 16.07 -5.04
CA VAL A 171 -19.89 15.80 -3.66
C VAL A 171 -19.38 16.86 -2.70
N GLU A 172 -18.13 17.27 -2.84
CA GLU A 172 -17.54 18.29 -1.97
C GLU A 172 -18.30 19.61 -2.05
N GLU A 173 -18.59 20.11 -3.26
CA GLU A 173 -19.35 21.36 -3.42
C GLU A 173 -20.77 21.21 -2.85
N GLN A 174 -21.40 20.03 -3.01
CA GLN A 174 -22.74 19.78 -2.46
C GLN A 174 -22.76 19.82 -0.94
N LEU A 175 -21.81 19.16 -0.28
CA LEU A 175 -21.77 19.08 1.18
C LEU A 175 -21.30 20.39 1.82
N THR A 176 -20.36 21.08 1.20
CA THR A 176 -19.81 22.36 1.71
C THR A 176 -20.69 23.57 1.38
N SER A 177 -21.56 23.50 0.35
CA SER A 177 -22.46 24.60 -0.03
C SER A 177 -23.30 25.16 1.13
N ARG A 178 -23.68 24.28 2.07
CA ARG A 178 -24.48 24.64 3.25
C ARG A 178 -23.69 25.43 4.29
N LEU A 179 -22.37 25.36 4.26
CA LEU A 179 -21.46 25.98 5.23
C LEU A 179 -21.03 27.39 4.85
N LYS A 180 -21.43 27.89 3.67
CA LYS A 180 -21.21 29.29 3.22
C LYS A 180 -19.75 29.80 3.34
N GLY A 181 -18.77 28.90 3.21
CA GLY A 181 -17.34 29.26 3.29
C GLY A 181 -16.77 29.37 4.71
N ASP A 182 -17.47 28.89 5.73
CA ASP A 182 -16.89 28.71 7.07
C ASP A 182 -15.79 27.63 7.04
N GLN A 183 -14.53 28.08 7.07
CA GLN A 183 -13.38 27.20 6.92
C GLN A 183 -13.25 26.20 8.07
N ASP A 184 -13.60 26.60 9.30
CA ASP A 184 -13.53 25.70 10.45
C ASP A 184 -14.58 24.60 10.36
N ALA A 185 -15.81 24.97 9.94
CA ALA A 185 -16.86 24.00 9.70
C ALA A 185 -16.52 23.05 8.52
N ILE A 186 -15.88 23.56 7.46
CA ILE A 186 -15.43 22.74 6.33
C ILE A 186 -14.33 21.76 6.77
N ASN A 187 -13.37 22.21 7.57
CA ASN A 187 -12.31 21.36 8.12
C ASN A 187 -12.88 20.27 9.03
N GLN A 188 -13.86 20.60 9.88
CA GLN A 188 -14.56 19.61 10.70
C GLN A 188 -15.33 18.60 9.84
N LEU A 189 -16.02 19.08 8.79
CA LEU A 189 -16.74 18.22 7.86
C LEU A 189 -15.79 17.30 7.08
N LEU A 190 -14.61 17.78 6.67
CA LEU A 190 -13.58 16.98 6.00
C LEU A 190 -13.19 15.77 6.85
N VAL A 191 -13.06 15.92 8.16
CA VAL A 191 -12.79 14.78 9.04
C VAL A 191 -14.04 13.93 9.25
N SER A 192 -15.16 14.54 9.65
CA SER A 192 -16.37 13.82 10.05
C SER A 192 -17.10 13.16 8.88
N ALA A 193 -16.78 13.51 7.63
CA ALA A 193 -17.36 12.92 6.44
C ALA A 193 -16.76 11.54 6.11
N SER A 194 -15.60 11.17 6.64
CA SER A 194 -14.97 9.86 6.40
C SER A 194 -14.55 9.17 7.69
N GLY A 195 -15.00 7.92 7.87
CA GLY A 195 -14.59 7.13 9.02
C GLY A 195 -13.07 6.90 9.07
N LYS A 196 -12.41 6.82 7.90
CA LYS A 196 -10.95 6.65 7.83
C LYS A 196 -10.24 7.92 8.28
N MET A 197 -10.78 9.11 7.96
CA MET A 197 -10.25 10.38 8.44
C MET A 197 -10.47 10.55 9.95
N VAL A 198 -11.64 10.15 10.47
CA VAL A 198 -11.90 10.13 11.93
C VAL A 198 -10.86 9.28 12.67
N PHE A 199 -10.55 8.08 12.18
CA PHE A 199 -9.49 7.26 12.77
C PHE A 199 -8.11 7.89 12.63
N LEU A 200 -7.79 8.40 11.44
CA LEU A 200 -6.49 9.00 11.15
C LEU A 200 -6.22 10.21 12.06
N GLU A 201 -7.23 11.05 12.32
CA GLU A 201 -7.13 12.14 13.28
C GLU A 201 -6.78 11.65 14.68
N LYS A 202 -7.49 10.63 15.18
CA LYS A 202 -7.24 10.06 16.51
C LYS A 202 -5.82 9.49 16.62
N LEU A 203 -5.37 8.79 15.58
CA LEU A 203 -4.02 8.25 15.50
C LEU A 203 -2.96 9.37 15.46
N ILE A 204 -3.12 10.36 14.58
CA ILE A 204 -2.15 11.46 14.45
C ILE A 204 -2.05 12.26 15.74
N ASN A 205 -3.17 12.58 16.38
CA ASN A 205 -3.15 13.29 17.67
C ASN A 205 -2.39 12.52 18.74
N LYS A 206 -2.56 11.19 18.80
CA LYS A 206 -1.81 10.32 19.72
C LYS A 206 -0.31 10.32 19.41
N LEU A 207 0.07 10.13 18.15
CA LEU A 207 1.48 10.09 17.74
C LEU A 207 2.19 11.42 17.91
N LEU A 208 1.50 12.55 17.68
CA LEU A 208 2.05 13.87 17.93
C LEU A 208 2.31 14.11 19.42
N ALA A 209 1.42 13.63 20.30
CA ALA A 209 1.63 13.69 21.75
C ALA A 209 2.82 12.82 22.20
N GLU A 210 3.06 11.69 21.52
CA GLU A 210 4.18 10.78 21.78
C GLU A 210 5.48 11.22 21.08
N GLY A 211 5.42 12.19 20.16
CA GLY A 211 6.56 12.61 19.34
C GLY A 211 7.01 11.55 18.32
N GLU A 212 6.12 10.63 17.94
CA GLU A 212 6.39 9.56 16.98
C GLU A 212 6.08 10.01 15.55
N LYS A 213 6.96 9.62 14.62
CA LYS A 213 6.79 9.91 13.20
C LYS A 213 5.99 8.82 12.50
N VAL A 214 5.17 9.22 11.53
CA VAL A 214 4.26 8.32 10.80
C VAL A 214 4.38 8.46 9.29
N LEU A 215 4.36 7.33 8.60
CA LEU A 215 4.19 7.26 7.15
C LEU A 215 2.73 6.97 6.82
N VAL A 216 2.13 7.71 5.89
CA VAL A 216 0.76 7.46 5.42
C VAL A 216 0.79 7.15 3.93
N PHE A 217 0.35 5.95 3.58
CA PHE A 217 0.30 5.47 2.20
C PHE A 217 -1.13 5.47 1.67
N SER A 218 -1.30 5.97 0.45
CA SER A 218 -2.56 5.83 -0.30
C SER A 218 -2.30 5.55 -1.78
N GLN A 219 -3.24 4.85 -2.43
CA GLN A 219 -3.22 4.66 -3.88
C GLN A 219 -3.72 5.87 -4.66
N PHE A 220 -4.48 6.77 -4.00
CA PHE A 220 -5.07 7.94 -4.63
C PHE A 220 -4.30 9.19 -4.21
N THR A 221 -3.68 9.87 -5.18
CA THR A 221 -3.03 11.17 -4.92
C THR A 221 -4.04 12.21 -4.42
N MET A 222 -5.27 12.17 -4.93
CA MET A 222 -6.38 13.00 -4.44
C MET A 222 -6.73 12.76 -2.97
N GLN A 223 -6.53 11.53 -2.46
CA GLN A 223 -6.72 11.28 -1.03
C GLN A 223 -5.57 11.88 -0.21
N LEU A 224 -4.36 11.92 -0.76
CA LEU A 224 -3.25 12.63 -0.15
C LEU A 224 -3.50 14.14 -0.13
N ASP A 225 -4.13 14.71 -1.16
CA ASP A 225 -4.57 16.13 -1.17
C ASP A 225 -5.52 16.42 0.02
N ILE A 226 -6.50 15.55 0.27
CA ILE A 226 -7.43 15.70 1.41
C ILE A 226 -6.70 15.63 2.76
N ILE A 227 -5.73 14.71 2.89
CA ILE A 227 -4.94 14.58 4.12
C ILE A 227 -3.98 15.77 4.29
N ASP A 228 -3.43 16.29 3.18
CA ASP A 228 -2.59 17.49 3.13
C ASP A 228 -3.37 18.70 3.67
N ASP A 229 -4.60 18.93 3.18
CA ASP A 229 -5.50 20.00 3.66
C ASP A 229 -5.81 19.87 5.15
N TYR A 230 -6.10 18.64 5.61
CA TYR A 230 -6.31 18.36 7.04
C TYR A 230 -5.08 18.72 7.88
N LEU A 231 -3.88 18.28 7.47
CA LEU A 231 -2.65 18.52 8.20
C LEU A 231 -2.31 20.02 8.25
N ARG A 232 -2.51 20.75 7.15
CA ARG A 232 -2.35 22.21 7.10
C ARG A 232 -3.31 22.92 8.03
N ALA A 233 -4.59 22.55 8.02
CA ALA A 233 -5.60 23.11 8.90
C ALA A 233 -5.27 22.89 10.39
N ARG A 234 -4.59 21.79 10.72
CA ARG A 234 -4.14 21.46 12.08
C ARG A 234 -2.75 22.03 12.43
N GLY A 235 -2.08 22.71 11.49
CA GLY A 235 -0.72 23.22 11.68
C GLY A 235 0.34 22.12 11.86
N VAL A 236 0.06 20.90 11.38
CA VAL A 236 0.98 19.76 11.48
C VAL A 236 1.95 19.80 10.31
N ARG A 237 3.25 19.71 10.58
CA ARG A 237 4.28 19.71 9.53
C ARG A 237 4.50 18.32 8.97
N PHE A 238 4.49 18.23 7.64
CA PHE A 238 4.57 16.97 6.91
C PHE A 238 5.39 17.11 5.62
N GLU A 239 5.88 15.99 5.12
CA GLU A 239 6.46 15.87 3.78
C GLU A 239 5.50 15.07 2.88
N ARG A 240 5.59 15.28 1.57
CA ARG A 240 4.78 14.56 0.59
C ARG A 240 5.62 14.08 -0.58
N LEU A 241 5.39 12.85 -1.00
CA LEU A 241 6.01 12.29 -2.19
C LEU A 241 5.01 11.48 -3.02
N ASP A 242 4.76 11.99 -4.23
CA ASP A 242 4.02 11.31 -5.28
C ASP A 242 4.82 11.23 -6.58
N GLY A 243 4.20 10.72 -7.64
CA GLY A 243 4.86 10.46 -8.92
C GLY A 243 5.35 11.69 -9.67
N ASN A 244 4.99 12.90 -9.25
CA ASN A 244 5.32 14.14 -9.94
C ASN A 244 6.57 14.84 -9.38
N VAL A 245 7.11 14.37 -8.25
CA VAL A 245 8.26 14.98 -7.59
C VAL A 245 9.57 14.55 -8.26
N SER A 246 10.47 15.52 -8.51
CA SER A 246 11.76 15.26 -9.12
C SER A 246 12.66 14.39 -8.22
N ALA A 247 13.69 13.76 -8.80
CA ALA A 247 14.60 12.91 -8.01
C ALA A 247 15.41 13.69 -6.97
N GLY A 248 15.75 14.95 -7.25
CA GLY A 248 16.47 15.84 -6.31
C GLY A 248 15.59 16.19 -5.12
N ASP A 249 14.42 16.78 -5.38
CA ASP A 249 13.47 17.21 -4.34
C ASP A 249 13.02 16.04 -3.45
N ARG A 250 12.93 14.83 -4.04
CA ARG A 250 12.64 13.61 -3.32
C ARG A 250 13.69 13.31 -2.25
N GLN A 251 14.97 13.40 -2.60
CA GLN A 251 16.04 13.09 -1.66
C GLN A 251 16.06 14.13 -0.53
N GLU A 252 15.86 15.40 -0.86
CA GLU A 252 15.76 16.46 0.15
C GLU A 252 14.59 16.25 1.12
N ALA A 253 13.42 15.86 0.63
CA ALA A 253 12.27 15.54 1.48
C ALA A 253 12.54 14.34 2.39
N VAL A 254 13.20 13.29 1.87
CA VAL A 254 13.64 12.13 2.66
C VAL A 254 14.63 12.55 3.74
N ASP A 255 15.58 13.41 3.41
CA ASP A 255 16.60 13.88 4.35
C ASP A 255 15.98 14.76 5.44
N ARG A 256 15.10 15.71 5.08
CA ARG A 256 14.34 16.54 6.05
C ARG A 256 13.52 15.69 7.00
N PHE A 257 12.83 14.66 6.48
CA PHE A 257 12.06 13.75 7.33
C PHE A 257 12.94 12.89 8.24
N ASN A 258 14.10 12.45 7.77
CA ASN A 258 14.99 11.60 8.56
C ASN A 258 15.78 12.36 9.63
N ARG A 259 15.87 13.70 9.57
CA ARG A 259 16.45 14.51 10.65
C ARG A 259 15.71 14.25 11.97
N SER A 260 16.46 14.05 13.05
CA SER A 260 15.88 13.91 14.40
C SER A 260 15.13 15.19 14.76
N SER A 261 13.91 15.06 15.31
CA SER A 261 13.28 16.17 16.01
C SER A 261 14.22 16.61 17.14
N PRO A 262 14.51 17.91 17.31
CA PRO A 262 15.25 18.35 18.48
C PRO A 262 14.46 17.97 19.73
N SER A 263 15.11 17.22 20.63
CA SER A 263 14.58 16.92 21.95
C SER A 263 14.29 18.23 22.69
N PRO A 264 13.16 18.36 23.42
CA PRO A 264 12.80 19.58 24.16
C PRO A 264 13.76 19.96 25.32
N SER A 265 14.90 19.28 25.48
CA SER A 265 15.84 19.47 26.60
C SER A 265 17.24 19.97 26.20
N SER A 266 17.53 20.21 24.92
CA SER A 266 18.83 20.78 24.54
C SER A 266 18.75 22.31 24.50
N SER A 267 19.03 22.95 25.62
CA SER A 267 19.28 24.39 25.69
C SER A 267 20.45 24.75 24.76
N PRO A 268 20.33 25.75 23.88
CA PRO A 268 21.47 26.20 23.08
C PRO A 268 22.50 26.83 24.02
N SER A 269 23.70 26.25 24.04
CA SER A 269 24.85 26.86 24.71
C SER A 269 25.32 28.05 23.87
N PRO A 270 25.43 29.26 24.43
CA PRO A 270 25.91 30.41 23.66
C PRO A 270 27.42 30.26 23.49
N SER A 271 27.85 29.86 22.28
CA SER A 271 29.24 30.08 21.88
C SER A 271 29.33 31.49 21.30
N SER A 272 30.20 32.27 21.93
CA SER A 272 30.56 33.63 21.57
C SER A 272 31.36 33.60 20.27
N ASP A 273 30.80 34.15 19.19
CA ASP A 273 31.61 34.79 18.17
C ASP A 273 30.91 36.08 17.76
N SER A 274 31.53 37.18 18.16
CA SER A 274 31.16 38.54 17.83
C SER A 274 31.60 38.85 16.40
N VAL A 275 30.65 38.95 15.47
CA VAL A 275 30.84 39.68 14.22
C VAL A 275 29.65 40.62 14.05
N SER A 276 29.95 41.93 14.05
CA SER A 276 28.98 43.00 13.84
C SER A 276 28.46 43.01 12.40
N PRO A 277 27.17 43.24 12.14
CA PRO A 277 26.65 43.34 10.78
C PRO A 277 26.73 44.78 10.26
N SER A 278 27.13 44.93 9.00
CA SER A 278 26.87 46.12 8.20
C SER A 278 25.44 46.04 7.63
N PRO A 279 24.71 47.15 7.50
CA PRO A 279 23.36 47.14 6.96
C PRO A 279 23.41 47.41 5.46
N GLU A 280 22.92 46.48 4.65
CA GLU A 280 22.24 46.71 3.36
C GLU A 280 21.99 45.36 2.68
N ASP A 281 20.84 45.27 2.01
CA ASP A 281 20.37 44.22 1.10
C ASP A 281 19.54 43.04 1.68
N ASP A 282 18.25 43.16 1.37
CA ASP A 282 17.24 42.14 1.07
C ASP A 282 16.78 41.16 2.17
N VAL A 283 15.47 41.21 2.40
CA VAL A 283 14.67 40.30 3.22
C VAL A 283 14.70 38.91 2.59
N ASP A 284 15.71 38.11 2.94
CA ASP A 284 15.70 36.67 2.72
C ASP A 284 15.03 36.00 3.94
N ASP A 285 13.85 35.42 3.70
CA ASP A 285 12.95 34.77 4.67
C ASP A 285 13.46 33.37 5.07
N THR A 286 14.78 33.19 5.19
CA THR A 286 15.46 31.89 5.40
C THR A 286 16.08 31.75 6.79
N ALA A 287 15.49 32.40 7.81
CA ALA A 287 15.91 32.26 9.20
C ALA A 287 14.90 31.43 10.02
N GLY A 288 15.10 30.10 10.02
CA GLY A 288 14.93 29.27 11.21
C GLY A 288 13.54 28.65 11.46
N ASP A 289 13.39 27.37 11.09
CA ASP A 289 12.53 26.48 11.87
C ASP A 289 13.03 25.02 11.77
N ASP A 290 14.06 24.71 12.57
CA ASP A 290 14.82 23.45 12.59
C ASP A 290 14.05 22.29 13.25
N PHE A 291 12.73 22.24 13.06
CA PHE A 291 11.90 21.18 13.61
C PHE A 291 11.60 20.14 12.51
N ALA A 292 11.74 18.85 12.80
CA ALA A 292 11.48 17.79 11.81
C ALA A 292 9.99 17.58 11.49
N SER A 293 9.67 17.22 10.25
CA SER A 293 8.33 16.81 9.83
C SER A 293 7.89 15.52 10.54
N MET A 294 6.65 15.49 11.04
CA MET A 294 6.11 14.36 11.81
C MET A 294 5.37 13.33 10.95
N VAL A 295 4.77 13.79 9.85
CA VAL A 295 4.02 12.94 8.92
C VAL A 295 4.72 12.92 7.57
N PHE A 296 4.75 11.76 6.90
CA PHE A 296 5.16 11.64 5.51
C PHE A 296 4.04 11.01 4.68
N LEU A 297 3.46 11.79 3.77
CA LEU A 297 2.44 11.35 2.81
C LEU A 297 3.10 10.72 1.58
N LEU A 298 2.76 9.47 1.27
CA LEU A 298 3.35 8.70 0.20
C LEU A 298 2.26 8.10 -0.68
N SER A 299 2.37 8.29 -2.00
CA SER A 299 1.61 7.40 -2.89
C SER A 299 2.21 5.99 -2.81
N THR A 300 1.40 4.93 -2.75
CA THR A 300 1.92 3.55 -2.61
C THR A 300 2.91 3.20 -3.72
N LYS A 301 2.68 3.72 -4.93
CA LYS A 301 3.60 3.55 -6.08
C LYS A 301 4.92 4.30 -5.91
N ALA A 302 4.91 5.56 -5.43
CA ALA A 302 6.15 6.29 -5.14
C ALA A 302 6.92 5.65 -3.97
N GLY A 303 6.19 5.12 -2.98
CA GLY A 303 6.73 4.33 -1.88
C GLY A 303 7.43 3.05 -2.32
N GLY A 304 7.13 2.50 -3.50
CA GLY A 304 7.79 1.31 -4.06
C GLY A 304 9.27 1.51 -4.44
N VAL A 305 9.75 2.75 -4.60
CA VAL A 305 11.03 3.05 -5.29
C VAL A 305 12.26 3.10 -4.34
N GLY A 306 12.51 2.05 -3.57
CA GLY A 306 13.72 1.88 -2.74
C GLY A 306 13.96 2.81 -1.53
N LEU A 307 13.04 3.70 -1.14
CA LEU A 307 13.29 4.76 -0.13
C LEU A 307 13.67 4.24 1.26
N ASN A 308 14.45 5.02 2.01
CA ASN A 308 14.83 4.70 3.39
C ASN A 308 14.22 5.72 4.37
N LEU A 309 13.19 5.28 5.10
CA LEU A 309 12.42 6.12 6.02
C LEU A 309 12.38 5.49 7.42
N CYS A 310 13.55 5.07 7.92
CA CYS A 310 13.69 4.43 9.24
C CYS A 310 13.42 5.38 10.42
N ALA A 311 13.31 6.70 10.18
CA ALA A 311 12.92 7.64 11.22
C ALA A 311 11.47 7.45 11.69
N ALA A 312 10.61 6.81 10.89
CA ALA A 312 9.26 6.43 11.28
C ALA A 312 9.21 4.98 11.79
N SER A 313 8.51 4.78 12.90
CA SER A 313 8.17 3.48 13.48
C SER A 313 6.73 3.08 13.15
N VAL A 314 5.89 4.04 12.75
CA VAL A 314 4.48 3.81 12.44
C VAL A 314 4.22 4.00 10.94
N ALA A 315 3.44 3.10 10.34
CA ALA A 315 2.95 3.23 8.98
C ALA A 315 1.43 3.00 8.91
N VAL A 316 0.74 3.80 8.10
CA VAL A 316 -0.69 3.68 7.82
C VAL A 316 -0.87 3.31 6.37
N ILE A 317 -1.52 2.17 6.10
CA ILE A 317 -2.04 1.83 4.78
C ILE A 317 -3.49 2.31 4.76
N PHE A 318 -3.72 3.50 4.19
CA PHE A 318 -5.03 4.14 4.17
C PHE A 318 -6.02 3.38 3.26
N ASP A 319 -5.52 2.86 2.14
CA ASP A 319 -6.26 2.00 1.24
C ASP A 319 -5.35 0.95 0.59
N SER A 320 -5.83 -0.30 0.53
CA SER A 320 -4.99 -1.45 0.16
C SER A 320 -4.92 -1.64 -1.35
N ASP A 321 -3.74 -2.03 -1.87
CA ASP A 321 -3.62 -2.43 -3.27
C ASP A 321 -4.32 -3.78 -3.52
N TRP A 322 -4.76 -4.01 -4.77
CA TRP A 322 -5.23 -5.31 -5.23
C TRP A 322 -4.11 -6.35 -5.21
N ASN A 323 -2.87 -5.92 -5.40
CA ASN A 323 -1.66 -6.73 -5.25
C ASN A 323 -1.01 -6.47 -3.89
N PRO A 324 -1.16 -7.36 -2.89
CA PRO A 324 -0.61 -7.19 -1.54
C PRO A 324 0.90 -6.95 -1.50
N GLN A 325 1.62 -7.36 -2.54
CA GLN A 325 3.06 -7.15 -2.66
C GLN A 325 3.44 -5.66 -2.72
N ASN A 326 2.59 -4.81 -3.31
CA ASN A 326 2.83 -3.37 -3.36
C ASN A 326 2.79 -2.77 -1.94
N ASP A 327 1.83 -3.20 -1.12
CA ASP A 327 1.73 -2.76 0.28
C ASP A 327 2.90 -3.29 1.12
N LEU A 328 3.37 -4.52 0.87
CA LEU A 328 4.57 -5.08 1.51
C LEU A 328 5.84 -4.27 1.17
N GLN A 329 5.97 -3.80 -0.07
CA GLN A 329 7.08 -2.92 -0.45
C GLN A 329 6.99 -1.55 0.23
N ALA A 330 5.77 -1.00 0.38
CA ALA A 330 5.52 0.23 1.12
C ALA A 330 5.89 0.09 2.61
N MET A 331 5.44 -0.98 3.28
CA MET A 331 5.84 -1.27 4.67
C MET A 331 7.36 -1.43 4.84
N ALA A 332 8.04 -1.98 3.83
CA ALA A 332 9.49 -2.16 3.87
C ALA A 332 10.28 -0.85 3.81
N ARG A 333 9.64 0.32 3.67
CA ARG A 333 10.29 1.64 3.73
C ARG A 333 10.76 2.01 5.14
N CYS A 334 9.99 1.62 6.16
CA CYS A 334 10.32 1.80 7.57
C CYS A 334 10.72 0.47 8.26
N HIS A 335 10.23 -0.69 7.80
CA HIS A 335 10.67 -2.01 8.29
C HIS A 335 11.85 -2.55 7.47
N ARG A 336 13.04 -2.00 7.69
CA ARG A 336 14.28 -2.39 7.00
C ARG A 336 15.51 -2.25 7.89
N ILE A 337 16.66 -2.67 7.38
CA ILE A 337 17.95 -2.47 8.05
C ILE A 337 18.15 -0.98 8.29
N GLY A 338 18.50 -0.62 9.53
CA GLY A 338 18.58 0.76 10.02
C GLY A 338 17.43 1.15 10.95
N GLN A 339 16.35 0.37 10.99
CA GLN A 339 15.27 0.55 11.96
C GLN A 339 15.71 0.10 13.35
N VAL A 340 15.42 0.93 14.36
CA VAL A 340 15.76 0.67 15.76
C VAL A 340 14.54 0.47 16.66
N LYS A 341 13.36 0.94 16.23
CA LYS A 341 12.08 0.77 16.94
C LYS A 341 11.26 -0.37 16.33
N ASN A 342 10.41 -0.98 17.15
CA ASN A 342 9.39 -1.91 16.63
C ASN A 342 8.47 -1.16 15.66
N VAL A 343 8.14 -1.81 14.54
CA VAL A 343 7.32 -1.19 13.50
C VAL A 343 5.86 -1.58 13.67
N GLN A 344 5.00 -0.58 13.77
CA GLN A 344 3.57 -0.72 13.88
C GLN A 344 2.89 -0.30 12.57
N VAL A 345 2.16 -1.21 11.93
CA VAL A 345 1.45 -0.94 10.68
C VAL A 345 -0.05 -0.96 10.94
N TYR A 346 -0.75 0.13 10.66
CA TYR A 346 -2.21 0.22 10.70
C TYR A 346 -2.77 0.15 9.29
N ARG A 347 -3.59 -0.86 8.99
CA ARG A 347 -4.29 -0.99 7.71
C ARG A 347 -5.75 -0.66 7.90
N LEU A 348 -6.26 0.34 7.20
CA LEU A 348 -7.66 0.75 7.31
C LEU A 348 -8.49 -0.02 6.28
N LEU A 349 -9.57 -0.67 6.75
CA LEU A 349 -10.56 -1.32 5.89
C LEU A 349 -11.95 -0.83 6.27
N THR A 350 -12.71 -0.38 5.27
CA THR A 350 -14.10 0.01 5.51
C THR A 350 -14.99 -1.24 5.59
N ARG A 351 -15.62 -1.45 6.75
CA ARG A 351 -16.46 -2.62 7.02
C ARG A 351 -17.65 -2.72 6.09
N ASN A 352 -18.12 -3.95 5.86
CA ASN A 352 -19.35 -4.22 5.12
C ASN A 352 -19.33 -3.63 3.69
N THR A 353 -18.13 -3.37 3.15
CA THR A 353 -17.96 -2.89 1.78
C THR A 353 -17.22 -3.92 0.94
N TYR A 354 -17.17 -3.65 -0.35
CA TYR A 354 -16.40 -4.47 -1.28
C TYR A 354 -14.88 -4.44 -0.95
N GLU A 355 -14.37 -3.41 -0.24
CA GLU A 355 -12.95 -3.29 0.15
C GLU A 355 -12.53 -4.43 1.10
N GLU A 356 -13.33 -4.69 2.14
CA GLU A 356 -13.09 -5.77 3.11
C GLU A 356 -13.04 -7.14 2.41
N ARG A 357 -14.00 -7.39 1.50
CA ARG A 357 -14.06 -8.64 0.74
C ARG A 357 -12.90 -8.77 -0.25
N MET A 358 -12.55 -7.70 -0.94
CA MET A 358 -11.40 -7.64 -1.84
C MET A 358 -10.12 -7.96 -1.08
N PHE A 359 -9.94 -7.37 0.11
CA PHE A 359 -8.79 -7.64 0.98
C PHE A 359 -8.74 -9.11 1.44
N ALA A 360 -9.88 -9.69 1.82
CA ALA A 360 -9.96 -11.11 2.19
C ALA A 360 -9.55 -12.03 1.04
N VAL A 361 -10.01 -11.75 -0.19
CA VAL A 361 -9.62 -12.50 -1.40
C VAL A 361 -8.13 -12.35 -1.69
N ALA A 362 -7.60 -11.13 -1.63
CA ALA A 362 -6.19 -10.86 -1.87
C ALA A 362 -5.28 -11.52 -0.82
N SER A 363 -5.70 -11.50 0.44
CA SER A 363 -5.00 -12.15 1.56
C SER A 363 -4.99 -13.66 1.43
N HIS A 364 -6.12 -14.27 1.01
CA HIS A 364 -6.18 -15.70 0.76
C HIS A 364 -5.27 -16.12 -0.41
N LYS A 365 -5.20 -15.30 -1.46
CA LYS A 365 -4.26 -15.51 -2.59
C LYS A 365 -2.80 -15.45 -2.12
N LEU A 366 -2.44 -14.43 -1.32
CA LEU A 366 -1.08 -14.30 -0.76
C LEU A 366 -0.74 -15.44 0.20
N GLY A 367 -1.70 -15.87 1.03
CA GLY A 367 -1.54 -16.98 1.95
C GLY A 367 -1.30 -18.30 1.21
N LEU A 368 -2.06 -18.54 0.15
CA LEU A 368 -1.85 -19.69 -0.74
C LEU A 368 -0.50 -19.61 -1.45
N GLU A 369 -0.09 -18.44 -1.95
CA GLU A 369 1.22 -18.25 -2.57
C GLU A 369 2.35 -18.56 -1.57
N LYS A 370 2.27 -18.01 -0.35
CA LYS A 370 3.22 -18.33 0.73
C LYS A 370 3.20 -19.80 1.11
N ALA A 371 2.04 -20.45 1.17
CA ALA A 371 1.91 -21.87 1.49
C ALA A 371 2.49 -22.76 0.38
N VAL A 372 2.25 -22.44 -0.89
CA VAL A 372 2.85 -23.14 -2.04
C VAL A 372 4.36 -22.91 -2.09
N MET A 373 4.83 -21.71 -1.76
CA MET A 373 6.26 -21.40 -1.71
C MET A 373 6.98 -21.95 -0.46
N SER A 374 6.26 -22.14 0.66
CA SER A 374 6.81 -22.53 1.97
C SER A 374 6.53 -23.99 2.36
N GLY A 375 5.53 -24.63 1.75
CA GLY A 375 4.99 -25.95 2.10
C GLY A 375 4.78 -26.81 0.86
N LEU A 376 5.88 -27.30 0.29
CA LEU A 376 5.86 -28.45 -0.62
C LEU A 376 5.94 -29.74 0.20
N GLY A 377 4.88 -29.97 0.99
CA GLY A 377 4.57 -31.21 1.68
C GLY A 377 3.07 -31.49 1.51
N GLU A 378 2.77 -32.50 0.68
CA GLU A 378 1.53 -33.26 0.51
C GLU A 378 0.17 -32.53 0.58
N GLY A 379 -0.50 -32.41 -0.58
CA GLY A 379 -1.95 -32.19 -0.64
C GLY A 379 -2.39 -31.40 -1.87
N GLY A 380 -2.96 -32.08 -2.86
CA GLY A 380 -3.51 -31.47 -4.07
C GLY A 380 -4.64 -30.48 -3.76
N GLY A 381 -4.35 -29.18 -3.93
CA GLY A 381 -5.35 -28.12 -3.91
C GLY A 381 -6.00 -27.90 -5.30
N PRO A 382 -7.22 -27.32 -5.35
CA PRO A 382 -8.00 -27.21 -6.59
C PRO A 382 -7.36 -26.27 -7.62
N LYS A 383 -7.71 -26.54 -8.88
CA LYS A 383 -7.15 -25.94 -10.11
C LYS A 383 -7.16 -24.41 -10.11
N LYS A 384 -6.05 -23.86 -10.58
CA LYS A 384 -5.78 -22.43 -10.80
C LYS A 384 -6.78 -21.78 -11.77
N ASN A 385 -7.23 -20.58 -11.42
CA ASN A 385 -7.37 -19.48 -12.38
C ASN A 385 -6.27 -18.47 -12.03
N GLY A 386 -5.21 -18.49 -12.83
CA GLY A 386 -4.05 -17.61 -12.64
C GLY A 386 -4.44 -16.14 -12.83
N GLY A 387 -3.95 -15.29 -11.92
CA GLY A 387 -3.59 -13.89 -12.16
C GLY A 387 -4.61 -12.90 -12.74
N ASN A 388 -5.85 -13.30 -13.06
CA ASN A 388 -6.82 -12.35 -13.59
C ASN A 388 -7.25 -11.37 -12.47
N PRO A 389 -7.45 -10.07 -12.78
CA PRO A 389 -8.32 -9.25 -11.95
C PRO A 389 -9.61 -10.03 -11.69
N LEU A 390 -10.18 -9.93 -10.48
CA LEU A 390 -11.44 -10.57 -10.10
C LEU A 390 -12.35 -10.63 -11.32
N THR A 391 -12.79 -11.84 -11.69
CA THR A 391 -13.59 -12.01 -12.91
C THR A 391 -14.78 -11.08 -12.83
N THR A 392 -15.31 -10.62 -13.97
CA THR A 392 -16.46 -9.71 -14.00
C THR A 392 -17.63 -10.23 -13.15
N GLN A 393 -17.81 -11.55 -13.08
CA GLN A 393 -18.82 -12.21 -12.25
C GLN A 393 -18.49 -12.16 -10.75
N GLU A 394 -17.24 -12.41 -10.35
CA GLU A 394 -16.83 -12.27 -8.96
C GLU A 394 -16.93 -10.80 -8.51
N MET A 395 -16.54 -9.86 -9.37
CA MET A 395 -16.66 -8.43 -9.11
C MET A 395 -18.12 -8.01 -8.93
N ASP A 396 -19.02 -8.44 -9.82
CA ASP A 396 -20.46 -8.20 -9.68
C ASP A 396 -21.01 -8.73 -8.35
N ARG A 397 -20.64 -9.96 -7.98
CA ARG A 397 -21.03 -10.56 -6.70
C ARG A 397 -20.54 -9.74 -5.51
N LEU A 398 -19.26 -9.36 -5.50
CA LEU A 398 -18.67 -8.56 -4.43
C LEU A 398 -19.34 -7.20 -4.27
N LEU A 399 -19.65 -6.53 -5.39
CA LEU A 399 -20.31 -5.23 -5.39
C LEU A 399 -21.75 -5.33 -4.87
N LYS A 400 -22.49 -6.38 -5.27
CA LYS A 400 -23.84 -6.66 -4.76
C LYS A 400 -23.86 -6.91 -3.26
N GLU A 401 -22.99 -7.82 -2.78
CA GLU A 401 -22.90 -8.14 -1.35
C GLU A 401 -22.60 -6.89 -0.50
N GLY A 402 -21.66 -6.05 -0.95
CA GLY A 402 -21.35 -4.79 -0.26
C GLY A 402 -22.51 -3.78 -0.31
N ALA A 403 -23.22 -3.67 -1.42
CA ALA A 403 -24.37 -2.77 -1.54
C ALA A 403 -25.53 -3.18 -0.61
N TYR A 404 -25.79 -4.48 -0.45
CA TYR A 404 -26.80 -4.97 0.50
C TYR A 404 -26.40 -4.69 1.95
N ALA A 405 -25.13 -4.94 2.32
CA ALA A 405 -24.66 -4.70 3.68
C ALA A 405 -24.64 -3.21 4.05
N VAL A 406 -24.37 -2.30 3.10
CA VAL A 406 -24.49 -0.85 3.30
C VAL A 406 -25.96 -0.39 3.33
N ALA A 407 -26.88 -1.15 2.71
CA ALA A 407 -28.31 -0.84 2.73
C ALA A 407 -28.92 -0.98 4.12
N GLU A 408 -28.44 -1.94 4.92
CA GLU A 408 -28.80 -2.12 6.33
C GLU A 408 -28.39 -0.87 7.15
N ASP A 409 -29.29 -0.39 8.01
CA ASP A 409 -29.07 0.84 8.77
C ASP A 409 -28.23 0.57 10.02
N ASN A 410 -26.97 1.01 9.98
CA ASN A 410 -25.98 0.85 11.06
C ASN A 410 -25.65 2.18 11.76
N ALA A 411 -26.63 3.09 11.89
CA ALA A 411 -26.41 4.40 12.50
C ALA A 411 -25.89 4.37 13.95
N GLU A 412 -26.18 3.31 14.71
CA GLU A 412 -25.65 3.13 16.08
C GLU A 412 -24.14 2.83 16.08
N GLU A 413 -23.68 1.95 15.18
CA GLU A 413 -22.27 1.59 15.06
C GLU A 413 -21.40 2.75 14.59
N GLU A 414 -21.91 3.59 13.69
CA GLU A 414 -21.24 4.84 13.30
C GLU A 414 -21.02 5.76 14.51
N LYS A 415 -22.09 6.04 15.27
CA LYS A 415 -22.01 6.94 16.44
C LYS A 415 -21.03 6.39 17.47
N LYS A 416 -21.06 5.07 17.70
CA LYS A 416 -20.14 4.38 18.59
C LYS A 416 -18.70 4.56 18.14
N PHE A 417 -18.39 4.27 16.87
CA PHE A 417 -17.05 4.42 16.31
C PHE A 417 -16.52 5.88 16.41
N CYS A 418 -17.37 6.86 16.12
CA CYS A 418 -16.99 8.27 16.23
C CYS A 418 -16.72 8.69 17.68
N ALA A 419 -17.40 8.10 18.66
CA ALA A 419 -17.23 8.40 20.08
C ALA A 419 -16.03 7.67 20.72
N GLU A 420 -15.71 6.46 20.27
CA GLU A 420 -14.63 5.62 20.84
C GLU A 420 -13.26 6.30 20.73
N ASP A 421 -12.44 6.28 21.78
CA ASP A 421 -11.06 6.80 21.66
C ASP A 421 -10.16 5.88 20.84
N PHE A 422 -8.89 6.28 20.64
CA PHE A 422 -7.95 5.47 19.86
C PHE A 422 -7.78 4.06 20.44
N ASP A 423 -7.59 3.92 21.75
CA ASP A 423 -7.28 2.65 22.39
C ASP A 423 -8.52 1.74 22.45
N GLU A 424 -9.72 2.33 22.55
CA GLU A 424 -10.99 1.64 22.40
C GLU A 424 -11.18 1.09 20.97
N ILE A 425 -10.88 1.88 19.93
CA ILE A 425 -10.94 1.41 18.55
C ILE A 425 -9.96 0.24 18.33
N ILE A 426 -8.73 0.34 18.84
CA ILE A 426 -7.77 -0.76 18.76
C ILE A 426 -8.30 -2.02 19.45
N ARG A 427 -8.97 -1.88 20.61
CA ARG A 427 -9.51 -3.03 21.35
C ARG A 427 -10.71 -3.67 20.67
N ASN A 428 -11.66 -2.85 20.19
CA ASN A 428 -12.97 -3.32 19.75
C ASN A 428 -13.03 -3.65 18.26
N ARG A 429 -12.16 -3.02 17.45
CA ARG A 429 -12.28 -3.01 15.98
C ARG A 429 -11.02 -3.43 15.26
N ALA A 430 -9.97 -3.81 15.98
CA ALA A 430 -8.73 -4.23 15.38
C ALA A 430 -8.58 -5.76 15.30
N THR A 431 -7.98 -6.23 14.22
CA THR A 431 -7.45 -7.60 14.11
C THR A 431 -5.94 -7.52 13.97
N THR A 432 -5.21 -8.11 14.91
CA THR A 432 -3.75 -8.11 14.90
C THR A 432 -3.22 -9.29 14.12
N ILE A 433 -2.29 -9.03 13.20
CA ILE A 433 -1.50 -10.00 12.48
C ILE A 433 -0.05 -9.81 12.95
N ASP A 434 0.35 -10.61 13.93
CA ASP A 434 1.75 -10.66 14.32
C ASP A 434 2.54 -11.39 13.24
N THR A 435 3.51 -10.69 12.63
CA THR A 435 4.50 -11.34 11.78
C THR A 435 5.66 -11.66 12.70
N GLU A 436 5.76 -12.91 13.16
CA GLU A 436 6.77 -13.36 14.12
C GLU A 436 8.15 -12.77 13.81
N GLY A 437 8.62 -11.91 14.72
CA GLY A 437 10.03 -11.61 14.84
C GLY A 437 10.70 -12.81 15.50
N ALA A 438 11.34 -13.66 14.71
CA ALA A 438 12.67 -14.26 14.95
C ALA A 438 13.10 -14.85 16.32
N ALA A 439 12.22 -15.00 17.32
CA ALA A 439 12.63 -15.41 18.65
C ALA A 439 11.62 -16.37 19.32
N SER A 440 11.37 -17.52 18.69
CA SER A 440 11.08 -18.78 19.40
C SER A 440 11.02 -19.95 18.43
N GLN A 441 12.09 -20.74 18.32
CA GLN A 441 12.00 -22.12 17.87
C GLN A 441 12.37 -23.04 19.02
N SER A 442 11.44 -23.94 19.40
CA SER A 442 11.74 -25.34 19.72
C SER A 442 10.51 -26.03 20.32
N SER A 443 9.84 -26.83 19.49
CA SER A 443 9.28 -28.17 19.76
C SER A 443 7.82 -28.37 19.31
N SER A 444 7.65 -29.52 18.64
CA SER A 444 6.40 -30.15 18.19
C SER A 444 5.74 -29.60 16.93
N TRP A 445 6.04 -30.32 15.85
CA TRP A 445 5.20 -30.54 14.67
C TRP A 445 3.69 -30.53 15.01
N GLY A 446 2.90 -29.78 14.24
CA GLY A 446 1.43 -29.85 14.24
C GLY A 446 0.75 -28.49 14.36
N GLY A 447 0.51 -27.82 13.23
CA GLY A 447 -0.24 -26.56 13.23
C GLY A 447 -0.27 -25.87 11.89
N VAL A 448 -1.10 -26.37 10.96
CA VAL A 448 -1.67 -25.51 9.93
C VAL A 448 -2.48 -24.45 10.66
N SER A 449 -1.94 -23.24 10.82
CA SER A 449 -2.70 -22.14 11.43
C SER A 449 -3.75 -21.68 10.43
N LYS A 450 -4.96 -22.25 10.57
CA LYS A 450 -6.21 -21.55 10.30
C LYS A 450 -6.02 -20.09 10.72
N ALA A 451 -6.37 -19.16 9.83
CA ALA A 451 -6.76 -17.84 10.25
C ALA A 451 -8.00 -18.02 11.14
N THR A 452 -7.78 -18.08 12.45
CA THR A 452 -8.86 -18.06 13.42
C THR A 452 -9.29 -16.61 13.54
N PHE A 453 -10.39 -16.27 12.88
CA PHE A 453 -11.15 -15.07 13.19
C PHE A 453 -11.72 -15.23 14.59
N GLY A 454 -11.04 -14.66 15.58
CA GLY A 454 -11.55 -14.58 16.94
C GLY A 454 -12.58 -13.46 17.03
N THR A 455 -13.86 -13.81 17.09
CA THR A 455 -14.89 -12.92 17.64
C THR A 455 -14.77 -12.97 19.16
N SER A 456 -14.49 -11.84 19.79
CA SER A 456 -14.63 -11.69 21.24
C SER A 456 -16.13 -11.67 21.59
N GLU A 457 -16.64 -12.79 22.10
CA GLU A 457 -17.85 -12.79 22.93
C GLU A 457 -17.42 -12.67 24.40
N GLY A 458 -18.06 -11.74 25.12
CA GLY A 458 -17.86 -11.49 26.56
C GLY A 458 -18.08 -10.04 26.91
#